data_AF-A0A1C3HNJ5-F1
#
_entry.id   AF-A0A1C3HNJ5-F1
#
_cell.length_a   1.000
_cell.length_b   1.000
_cell.length_c   1.000
_cell.angle_alpha   90.00
_cell.angle_beta   90.00
_cell.angle_gamma   90.00
#
_symmetry.space_group_name_H-M   'P 1'
#
loop_
_entity.id
_entity.type
_entity.pdbx_description
1 polymer ?
#
loop_
_entity_poly.entity_id
_entity_poly.type
_entity_poly.pdbx_seq_one_letter_code
_entity_poly.pdbx_strand_id
1 'polypeptide(L)'
;MKQSEVREEVAMIVKAIKESDAEVPSFSEGMRPSLIYFCLVHLIMLVGMIPMVLFERRIDSNFYCSMYFFSVLFNLGFGSLIYSYHMQYLMIPEETRRKSRLLAMLREKVSHYAYFHFGILLTVSAYCLPDGMASLLPLVQIPLFFITVFVLLFDLGRFNLPSLAGLVDAAKDELKNKELQEFLNGVNKEER
;
A
#
# COMPACT_ATOMS: atom_id res chain seq x y z
N MET A 1 19.22 -10.19 -8.38
CA MET A 1 19.90 -8.88 -8.48
C MET A 1 20.99 -8.85 -7.43
N LYS A 2 22.20 -8.43 -7.77
CA LYS A 2 23.30 -8.32 -6.80
C LYS A 2 23.12 -7.07 -5.93
N GLN A 3 23.67 -7.05 -4.72
CA GLN A 3 23.55 -5.87 -3.83
C GLN A 3 24.20 -4.60 -4.42
N SER A 4 25.24 -4.74 -5.23
CA SER A 4 25.87 -3.61 -5.95
C SER A 4 24.90 -2.98 -6.96
N GLU A 5 24.20 -3.80 -7.73
CA GLU A 5 23.18 -3.36 -8.71
C GLU A 5 22.01 -2.63 -8.02
N VAL A 6 21.59 -3.10 -6.83
CA VAL A 6 20.57 -2.42 -6.01
C VAL A 6 21.03 -1.01 -5.65
N ARG A 7 22.28 -0.84 -5.21
CA ARG A 7 22.82 0.47 -4.80
C ARG A 7 22.94 1.44 -5.97
N GLU A 8 23.33 0.95 -7.14
CA GLU A 8 23.43 1.77 -8.36
C GLU A 8 22.06 2.25 -8.83
N GLU A 9 21.04 1.36 -8.88
CA GLU A 9 19.68 1.76 -9.26
C GLU A 9 19.07 2.76 -8.26
N VAL A 10 19.38 2.60 -6.98
CA VAL A 10 18.96 3.55 -5.95
C VAL A 10 19.57 4.92 -6.17
N ALA A 11 20.88 4.97 -6.42
CA ALA A 11 21.55 6.24 -6.67
C ALA A 11 20.97 6.94 -7.91
N MET A 12 20.62 6.17 -8.94
CA MET A 12 19.91 6.66 -10.12
C MET A 12 18.52 7.20 -9.76
N ILE A 13 17.74 6.50 -8.95
CA ILE A 13 16.40 6.95 -8.50
C ILE A 13 16.49 8.24 -7.70
N VAL A 14 17.39 8.31 -6.71
CA VAL A 14 17.59 9.50 -5.87
C VAL A 14 18.02 10.69 -6.72
N LYS A 15 18.97 10.48 -7.65
CA LYS A 15 19.42 11.51 -8.58
C LYS A 15 18.27 12.02 -9.45
N ALA A 16 17.48 11.10 -10.02
CA ALA A 16 16.34 11.45 -10.85
C ALA A 16 15.28 12.26 -10.10
N ILE A 17 15.00 11.93 -8.83
CA ILE A 17 14.09 12.72 -7.99
C ILE A 17 14.66 14.12 -7.73
N LYS A 18 15.96 14.25 -7.44
CA LYS A 18 16.62 15.54 -7.19
C LYS A 18 16.69 16.44 -8.42
N GLU A 19 16.78 15.85 -9.60
CA GLU A 19 16.91 16.57 -10.88
C GLU A 19 15.57 16.81 -11.58
N SER A 20 14.49 16.16 -11.14
CA SER A 20 13.17 16.36 -11.73
C SER A 20 12.38 17.44 -11.00
N ASP A 21 11.83 18.38 -11.76
CA ASP A 21 10.67 19.20 -11.35
C ASP A 21 9.38 18.34 -11.35
N ALA A 22 9.43 17.14 -10.77
CA ALA A 22 8.28 16.24 -10.75
C ALA A 22 7.19 16.82 -9.86
N GLU A 23 6.04 17.12 -10.47
CA GLU A 23 4.85 17.55 -9.74
C GLU A 23 4.45 16.51 -8.68
N VAL A 24 4.10 17.00 -7.48
CA VAL A 24 3.61 16.14 -6.40
C VAL A 24 2.33 15.46 -6.89
N PRO A 25 2.24 14.12 -6.82
CA PRO A 25 1.06 13.40 -7.30
C PRO A 25 -0.19 13.87 -6.58
N SER A 26 -1.31 13.89 -7.28
CA SER A 26 -2.58 14.26 -6.66
C SER A 26 -3.05 13.19 -5.67
N PHE A 27 -3.79 13.61 -4.64
CA PHE A 27 -4.33 12.69 -3.64
C PHE A 27 -5.19 11.57 -4.27
N SER A 28 -5.96 11.91 -5.30
CA SER A 28 -6.84 10.97 -6.01
C SER A 28 -6.07 9.89 -6.76
N GLU A 29 -4.92 10.23 -7.36
CA GLU A 29 -4.05 9.24 -8.02
C GLU A 29 -3.48 8.24 -7.02
N GLY A 30 -3.02 8.72 -5.87
CA GLY A 30 -2.54 7.86 -4.77
C GLY A 30 -3.62 6.94 -4.21
N MET A 31 -4.85 7.43 -4.12
CA MET A 31 -5.96 6.75 -3.42
C MET A 31 -6.61 5.64 -4.26
N ARG A 32 -6.50 5.69 -5.58
CA ARG A 32 -7.12 4.72 -6.50
C ARG A 32 -6.84 3.25 -6.16
N PRO A 33 -5.58 2.79 -5.98
CA PRO A 33 -5.31 1.38 -5.64
C PRO A 33 -5.86 0.99 -4.27
N SER A 34 -5.84 1.89 -3.29
CA SER A 34 -6.38 1.65 -1.96
C SER A 34 -7.91 1.50 -1.97
N LEU A 35 -8.61 2.31 -2.78
CA LEU A 35 -10.05 2.17 -2.96
C LEU A 35 -10.43 0.88 -3.67
N ILE A 36 -9.69 0.49 -4.71
CA ILE A 36 -9.92 -0.78 -5.41
C ILE A 36 -9.78 -1.95 -4.42
N TYR A 37 -8.71 -1.94 -3.62
CA TYR A 37 -8.51 -2.94 -2.56
C TYR A 37 -9.69 -2.97 -1.58
N PHE A 38 -10.06 -1.81 -1.04
CA PHE A 38 -11.13 -1.67 -0.07
C PHE A 38 -12.46 -2.19 -0.63
N CYS A 39 -12.84 -1.76 -1.83
CA CYS A 39 -14.08 -2.20 -2.48
C CYS A 39 -14.11 -3.71 -2.72
N LEU A 40 -13.01 -4.31 -3.19
CA LEU A 40 -12.95 -5.75 -3.45
C LEU A 40 -13.11 -6.58 -2.19
N VAL A 41 -12.42 -6.21 -1.10
CA VAL A 41 -12.54 -6.97 0.16
C VAL A 41 -13.95 -6.89 0.73
N HIS A 42 -14.58 -5.71 0.73
CA HIS A 42 -15.93 -5.56 1.25
C HIS A 42 -16.97 -6.25 0.35
N LEU A 43 -16.76 -6.26 -0.97
CA LEU A 43 -17.62 -7.02 -1.88
C LEU A 43 -17.56 -8.53 -1.56
N ILE A 44 -16.37 -9.08 -1.31
CA ILE A 44 -16.20 -10.49 -0.90
C ILE A 44 -16.94 -10.76 0.41
N MET A 45 -16.83 -9.87 1.40
CA MET A 45 -17.55 -10.02 2.67
C MET A 45 -19.07 -9.96 2.49
N LEU A 46 -19.58 -9.00 1.71
CA LEU A 46 -21.01 -8.89 1.42
C LEU A 46 -21.55 -10.15 0.73
N VAL A 47 -20.81 -10.71 -0.23
CA VAL A 47 -21.16 -11.99 -0.86
C VAL A 47 -21.15 -13.13 0.16
N GLY A 48 -20.18 -13.15 1.08
CA GLY A 48 -20.12 -14.10 2.19
C GLY A 48 -21.30 -14.02 3.16
N MET A 49 -22.02 -12.88 3.20
CA MET A 49 -23.23 -12.72 4.04
C MET A 49 -24.51 -13.27 3.39
N ILE A 50 -24.53 -13.49 2.06
CA ILE A 50 -25.73 -13.97 1.36
C ILE A 50 -26.29 -15.26 1.96
N PRO A 51 -25.49 -16.31 2.27
CA PRO A 51 -25.99 -17.53 2.91
C PRO A 51 -26.62 -17.28 4.28
N MET A 52 -26.14 -16.30 5.05
CA MET A 52 -26.69 -15.98 6.37
C MET A 52 -28.13 -15.45 6.26
N VAL A 53 -28.38 -14.62 5.25
CA VAL A 53 -29.69 -14.03 4.96
C VAL A 53 -30.64 -15.08 4.38
N LEU A 54 -30.16 -15.91 3.44
CA LEU A 54 -30.99 -16.89 2.73
C LEU A 54 -31.33 -18.14 3.57
N PHE A 55 -30.44 -18.56 4.47
CA PHE A 55 -30.62 -19.78 5.28
C PHE A 55 -31.05 -19.49 6.73
N GLU A 56 -31.51 -18.26 7.02
CA GLU A 56 -32.00 -17.82 8.33
C GLU A 56 -31.09 -18.20 9.52
N ARG A 57 -29.78 -18.22 9.30
CA ARG A 57 -28.83 -18.61 10.34
C ARG A 57 -28.72 -17.48 11.36
N ARG A 58 -29.15 -17.75 12.59
CA ARG A 58 -29.04 -16.79 13.70
C ARG A 58 -27.59 -16.76 14.20
N ILE A 59 -26.84 -15.75 13.75
CA ILE A 59 -25.62 -15.32 14.43
C ILE A 59 -25.97 -14.17 15.37
N ASP A 60 -25.28 -14.09 16.51
CA ASP A 60 -25.34 -12.93 17.39
C ASP A 60 -24.96 -11.67 16.61
N SER A 61 -25.96 -10.82 16.34
CA SER A 61 -25.80 -9.63 15.52
C SER A 61 -24.75 -8.67 16.08
N ASN A 62 -24.58 -8.65 17.41
CA ASN A 62 -23.62 -7.75 18.07
C ASN A 62 -22.19 -8.22 17.84
N PHE A 63 -21.94 -9.53 17.94
CA PHE A 63 -20.63 -10.11 17.66
C PHE A 63 -20.24 -9.88 16.20
N TYR A 64 -21.16 -10.11 15.27
CA TYR A 64 -20.92 -9.93 13.84
C TYR A 64 -20.65 -8.46 13.46
N CYS A 65 -21.50 -7.53 13.91
CA CYS A 65 -21.30 -6.11 13.67
C CYS A 65 -19.95 -5.63 14.21
N SER A 66 -19.55 -6.12 15.39
CA SER A 66 -18.24 -5.81 15.99
C SER A 66 -17.10 -6.33 15.11
N MET A 67 -17.16 -7.58 14.66
CA MET A 67 -16.14 -8.19 13.81
C MET A 67 -16.02 -7.49 12.46
N TYR A 68 -17.14 -7.14 11.83
CA TYR A 68 -17.16 -6.37 10.59
C TYR A 68 -16.54 -4.98 10.79
N PHE A 69 -16.89 -4.28 11.86
CA PHE A 69 -16.31 -2.98 12.17
C PHE A 69 -14.78 -3.05 12.40
N PHE A 70 -14.31 -4.05 13.15
CA PHE A 70 -12.87 -4.29 13.32
C PHE A 70 -12.18 -4.57 11.97
N SER A 71 -12.79 -5.39 11.11
CA SER A 71 -12.28 -5.66 9.77
C SER A 71 -12.14 -4.38 8.93
N VAL A 72 -13.10 -3.46 8.98
CA VAL A 72 -13.02 -2.16 8.29
C VAL A 72 -11.76 -1.40 8.72
N LEU A 73 -11.46 -1.33 10.02
CA LEU A 73 -10.27 -0.64 10.53
C LEU A 73 -8.96 -1.27 10.01
N PHE A 74 -8.85 -2.60 9.98
CA PHE A 74 -7.68 -3.29 9.44
C PHE A 74 -7.52 -3.06 7.93
N ASN A 75 -8.63 -3.08 7.19
CA ASN A 75 -8.64 -2.77 5.76
C ASN A 75 -8.21 -1.33 5.47
N LEU A 76 -8.66 -0.37 6.28
CA LEU A 76 -8.22 1.02 6.18
C LEU A 76 -6.72 1.15 6.46
N GLY A 77 -6.20 0.47 7.48
CA GLY A 77 -4.76 0.42 7.78
C GLY A 77 -3.94 -0.20 6.65
N PHE A 78 -4.43 -1.27 6.02
CA PHE A 78 -3.75 -1.83 4.84
C PHE A 78 -3.84 -0.88 3.64
N GLY A 79 -5.01 -0.24 3.44
CA GLY A 79 -5.22 0.76 2.42
C GLY A 79 -4.30 1.97 2.55
N SER A 80 -4.01 2.42 3.77
CA SER A 80 -3.07 3.53 4.01
C SER A 80 -1.63 3.14 3.69
N LEU A 81 -1.24 1.88 3.91
CA LEU A 81 0.07 1.38 3.46
C LEU A 81 0.16 1.38 1.95
N ILE A 82 -0.84 0.84 1.24
CA ILE A 82 -0.90 0.85 -0.23
C ILE A 82 -0.80 2.29 -0.76
N TYR A 83 -1.55 3.21 -0.16
CA TYR A 83 -1.54 4.63 -0.53
C TYR A 83 -0.14 5.23 -0.39
N SER A 84 0.50 5.03 0.76
CA SER A 84 1.81 5.61 1.08
C SER A 84 2.89 5.14 0.11
N TYR A 85 2.96 3.82 -0.14
CA TYR A 85 3.89 3.26 -1.10
C TYR A 85 3.59 3.68 -2.55
N HIS A 86 2.32 3.79 -2.91
CA HIS A 86 1.95 4.23 -4.26
C HIS A 86 2.30 5.69 -4.49
N MET A 87 2.08 6.56 -3.51
CA MET A 87 2.48 7.97 -3.58
C MET A 87 3.99 8.13 -3.74
N GLN A 88 4.78 7.39 -2.96
CA GLN A 88 6.25 7.38 -3.12
C GLN A 88 6.66 6.87 -4.50
N TYR A 89 5.98 5.85 -5.02
CA TYR A 89 6.23 5.36 -6.37
C TYR A 89 5.88 6.40 -7.44
N LEU A 90 4.79 7.15 -7.29
CA LEU A 90 4.38 8.19 -8.25
C LEU A 90 5.32 9.40 -8.27
N MET A 91 5.99 9.71 -7.16
CA MET A 91 7.01 10.77 -7.08
C MET A 91 8.28 10.48 -7.90
N ILE A 92 8.50 9.22 -8.30
CA ILE A 92 9.65 8.87 -9.14
C ILE A 92 9.30 9.19 -10.61
N PRO A 93 10.15 9.92 -11.36
CA PRO A 93 9.91 10.22 -12.77
C PRO A 93 9.59 8.98 -13.59
N GLU A 94 8.62 9.08 -14.51
CA GLU A 94 8.15 7.93 -15.30
C GLU A 94 9.28 7.24 -16.08
N GLU A 95 10.20 8.02 -16.62
CA GLU A 95 11.35 7.47 -17.36
C GLU A 95 12.22 6.57 -16.48
N THR A 96 12.49 7.00 -15.24
CA THR A 96 13.23 6.24 -14.24
C THR A 96 12.46 5.01 -13.78
N ARG A 97 11.13 5.13 -13.59
CA ARG A 97 10.26 4.00 -13.23
C ARG A 97 10.28 2.87 -14.26
N ARG A 98 10.36 3.21 -15.55
CA ARG A 98 10.39 2.23 -16.64
C ARG A 98 11.76 1.59 -16.84
N LYS A 99 12.84 2.29 -16.51
CA LYS A 99 14.23 1.80 -16.65
C LYS A 99 14.69 0.97 -15.44
N SER A 100 14.17 1.23 -14.24
CA SER A 100 14.60 0.54 -13.03
C SER A 100 14.07 -0.89 -12.96
N ARG A 101 14.98 -1.86 -12.91
CA ARG A 101 14.66 -3.27 -12.69
C ARG A 101 14.29 -3.53 -11.23
N LEU A 102 14.84 -2.76 -10.30
CA LEU A 102 14.48 -2.79 -8.88
C LEU A 102 13.00 -2.47 -8.68
N LEU A 103 12.52 -1.36 -9.25
CA LEU A 103 11.12 -0.95 -9.14
C LEU A 103 10.19 -1.94 -9.82
N ALA A 104 10.58 -2.50 -10.98
CA ALA A 104 9.83 -3.54 -11.65
C ALA A 104 9.69 -4.80 -10.78
N MET A 105 10.80 -5.29 -10.21
CA MET A 105 10.81 -6.46 -9.32
C MET A 105 9.98 -6.21 -8.06
N LEU A 106 10.00 -4.99 -7.52
CA LEU A 106 9.21 -4.63 -6.35
C LEU A 106 7.72 -4.62 -6.62
N ARG A 107 7.33 -4.00 -7.74
CA ARG A 107 5.95 -4.01 -8.19
C ARG A 107 5.45 -5.43 -8.37
N GLU A 108 6.24 -6.30 -8.99
CA GLU A 108 5.90 -7.72 -9.18
C GLU A 108 5.68 -8.43 -7.84
N LYS A 109 6.60 -8.26 -6.89
CA LYS A 109 6.47 -8.84 -5.54
C LYS A 109 5.23 -8.34 -4.81
N VAL A 110 5.01 -7.02 -4.78
CA VAL A 110 3.82 -6.42 -4.14
C VAL A 110 2.54 -6.96 -4.78
N SER A 111 2.46 -7.04 -6.11
CA SER A 111 1.32 -7.64 -6.81
C SER A 111 1.16 -9.12 -6.45
N HIS A 112 2.24 -9.89 -6.36
CA HIS A 112 2.18 -11.31 -5.99
C HIS A 112 1.64 -11.51 -4.57
N TYR A 113 2.08 -10.71 -3.60
CA TYR A 113 1.57 -10.74 -2.23
C TYR A 113 0.10 -10.28 -2.16
N ALA A 114 -0.29 -9.28 -2.94
CA ALA A 114 -1.68 -8.86 -3.03
C ALA A 114 -2.57 -9.98 -3.60
N TYR A 115 -2.14 -10.64 -4.68
CA TYR A 115 -2.89 -11.76 -5.27
C TYR A 115 -2.95 -12.97 -4.33
N PHE A 116 -1.88 -13.27 -3.61
CA PHE A 116 -1.88 -14.31 -2.59
C PHE A 116 -2.88 -14.00 -1.47
N HIS A 117 -2.88 -12.76 -0.98
CA HIS A 117 -3.81 -12.29 0.04
C HIS A 117 -5.28 -12.41 -0.43
N PHE A 118 -5.59 -11.91 -1.63
CA PHE A 118 -6.92 -12.04 -2.22
C PHE A 118 -7.31 -13.48 -2.50
N GLY A 119 -6.37 -14.31 -2.96
CA GLY A 119 -6.58 -15.72 -3.22
C GLY A 119 -7.01 -16.46 -1.95
N ILE A 120 -6.31 -16.25 -0.83
CA ILE A 120 -6.70 -16.84 0.45
C ILE A 120 -8.09 -16.37 0.88
N LEU A 121 -8.35 -15.06 0.84
CA LEU A 121 -9.67 -14.54 1.22
C LEU A 121 -10.78 -15.15 0.36
N LEU A 122 -10.57 -15.27 -0.95
CA LEU A 122 -11.54 -15.87 -1.86
C LEU A 122 -11.74 -17.37 -1.58
N THR A 123 -10.65 -18.13 -1.39
CA THR A 123 -10.71 -19.58 -1.11
C THR A 123 -11.42 -19.84 0.22
N VAL A 124 -11.09 -19.09 1.27
CA VAL A 124 -11.75 -19.21 2.58
C VAL A 124 -13.22 -18.82 2.46
N SER A 125 -13.54 -17.75 1.74
CA SER A 125 -14.92 -17.33 1.52
C SER A 125 -15.73 -18.42 0.82
N ALA A 126 -15.17 -19.01 -0.24
CA ALA A 126 -15.81 -20.07 -1.02
C ALA A 126 -15.98 -21.35 -0.20
N TYR A 127 -14.98 -21.75 0.59
CA TYR A 127 -15.03 -22.93 1.46
C TYR A 127 -16.06 -22.77 2.57
N CYS A 128 -16.15 -21.59 3.17
CA CYS A 128 -17.07 -21.32 4.27
C CYS A 128 -18.49 -20.94 3.82
N LEU A 129 -18.72 -20.74 2.52
CA LEU A 129 -20.02 -20.36 1.95
C LEU A 129 -21.13 -21.40 2.19
N PRO A 130 -20.92 -22.72 1.94
CA PRO A 130 -21.98 -23.73 2.08
C PRO A 130 -22.44 -23.91 3.53
N ASP A 131 -21.47 -23.81 4.45
CA ASP A 131 -21.70 -23.99 5.88
C ASP A 131 -22.09 -22.68 6.58
N GLY A 132 -22.40 -21.60 5.87
CA GLY A 132 -22.76 -20.30 6.47
C GLY A 132 -21.68 -19.71 7.39
N MET A 133 -20.47 -20.27 7.37
CA MET A 133 -19.34 -19.83 8.20
C MET A 133 -18.56 -18.70 7.54
N ALA A 134 -18.95 -18.27 6.33
CA ALA A 134 -18.34 -17.13 5.65
C ALA A 134 -18.46 -15.83 6.47
N SER A 135 -19.38 -15.78 7.44
CA SER A 135 -19.46 -14.74 8.47
C SER A 135 -18.22 -14.65 9.38
N LEU A 136 -17.36 -15.67 9.40
CA LEU A 136 -16.10 -15.70 10.15
C LEU A 136 -14.91 -15.15 9.35
N LEU A 137 -15.12 -14.70 8.10
CA LEU A 137 -14.08 -14.09 7.27
C LEU A 137 -13.29 -12.97 7.97
N PRO A 138 -13.92 -12.06 8.75
CA PRO A 138 -13.19 -11.07 9.53
C PRO A 138 -12.14 -11.68 10.48
N LEU A 139 -12.41 -12.85 11.08
CA LEU A 139 -11.47 -13.53 11.97
C LEU A 139 -10.26 -14.09 11.24
N VAL A 140 -10.43 -14.52 9.99
CA VAL A 140 -9.32 -15.00 9.15
C VAL A 140 -8.53 -13.83 8.58
N GLN A 141 -9.19 -12.70 8.34
CA GLN A 141 -8.55 -11.52 7.78
C GLN A 141 -7.51 -10.90 8.70
N ILE A 142 -7.78 -10.81 10.00
CA ILE A 142 -6.87 -10.19 10.97
C ILE A 142 -5.48 -10.87 10.98
N PRO A 143 -5.35 -12.20 11.22
CA PRO A 143 -4.05 -12.86 11.17
C PRO A 143 -3.45 -12.85 9.76
N LEU A 144 -4.27 -12.96 8.71
CA LEU A 144 -3.79 -12.88 7.34
C LEU A 144 -3.17 -11.52 7.03
N PHE A 145 -3.74 -10.42 7.54
CA PHE A 145 -3.17 -9.07 7.46
C PHE A 145 -1.77 -9.05 8.09
N PHE A 146 -1.65 -9.50 9.34
CA PHE A 146 -0.35 -9.48 10.03
C PHE A 146 0.69 -10.35 9.33
N ILE A 147 0.32 -11.55 8.87
CA ILE A 147 1.22 -12.44 8.12
C ILE A 147 1.66 -11.77 6.81
N THR A 148 0.72 -11.19 6.06
CA THR A 148 1.01 -10.56 4.77
C THR A 148 1.93 -9.36 4.95
N VAL A 149 1.64 -8.49 5.92
CA VAL A 149 2.47 -7.32 6.22
C VAL A 149 3.85 -7.75 6.72
N PHE A 150 3.92 -8.75 7.61
CA PHE A 150 5.19 -9.25 8.12
C PHE A 150 6.07 -9.84 7.03
N VAL A 151 5.51 -10.70 6.17
CA VAL A 151 6.23 -11.31 5.05
C VAL A 151 6.67 -10.25 4.05
N LEU A 152 5.80 -9.28 3.74
CA LEU A 152 6.14 -8.16 2.86
C LEU A 152 7.30 -7.34 3.45
N LEU A 153 7.23 -6.94 4.71
CA LEU A 153 8.30 -6.17 5.36
C LEU A 153 9.61 -6.95 5.44
N PHE A 154 9.56 -8.26 5.71
CA PHE A 154 10.75 -9.10 5.74
C PHE A 154 11.38 -9.25 4.36
N ASP A 155 10.57 -9.45 3.31
CA ASP A 155 11.05 -9.58 1.95
C ASP A 155 11.56 -8.24 1.39
N LEU A 156 10.92 -7.11 1.73
CA LEU A 156 11.42 -5.76 1.41
C LEU A 156 12.69 -5.42 2.19
N GLY A 157 12.79 -5.85 3.45
CA GLY A 157 13.97 -5.67 4.30
C GLY A 157 15.22 -6.35 3.75
N ARG A 158 15.07 -7.49 3.04
CA ARG A 158 16.19 -8.16 2.35
C ARG A 158 16.88 -7.29 1.29
N PHE A 159 16.18 -6.30 0.75
CA PHE A 159 16.74 -5.36 -0.23
C PHE A 159 17.11 -3.99 0.38
N ASN A 160 17.08 -3.87 1.71
CA ASN A 160 17.32 -2.63 2.44
C ASN A 160 16.39 -1.47 2.02
N LEU A 161 15.22 -1.77 1.45
CA LEU A 161 14.29 -0.79 0.92
C LEU A 161 13.70 0.19 1.94
N PRO A 162 13.53 -0.15 3.23
CA PRO A 162 13.20 0.85 4.24
C PRO A 162 14.26 1.93 4.39
N SER A 163 15.55 1.60 4.24
CA SER A 163 16.63 2.62 4.18
C SER A 163 16.61 3.42 2.87
N LEU A 164 16.02 2.86 1.81
CA LEU A 164 15.84 3.52 0.51
C LEU A 164 14.69 4.50 0.53
N ALA A 165 13.57 4.15 1.18
CA ALA A 165 12.52 5.10 1.50
C ALA A 165 13.06 6.26 2.36
N GLY A 166 13.91 5.96 3.36
CA GLY A 166 14.59 7.00 4.15
C GLY A 166 15.56 7.88 3.34
N LEU A 167 16.24 7.35 2.32
CA LEU A 167 17.10 8.14 1.42
C LEU A 167 16.29 9.01 0.46
N VAL A 168 15.15 8.51 -0.01
CA VAL A 168 14.19 9.28 -0.83
C VAL A 168 13.56 10.40 0.00
N ASP A 169 13.15 10.11 1.23
CA ASP A 169 12.59 11.09 2.16
C ASP A 169 13.65 12.14 2.56
N ALA A 170 14.90 11.74 2.81
CA ALA A 170 15.98 12.68 3.09
C ALA A 170 16.31 13.59 1.89
N ALA A 171 16.28 13.04 0.67
CA ALA A 171 16.46 13.84 -0.54
C ALA A 171 15.32 14.86 -0.73
N LYS A 172 14.10 14.51 -0.32
CA LYS A 172 12.92 15.36 -0.35
C LYS A 172 12.98 16.49 0.69
N ASP A 173 13.41 16.20 1.91
CA ASP A 173 13.56 17.22 2.96
C ASP A 173 14.63 18.26 2.62
N GLU A 174 15.69 17.83 1.93
CA GLU A 174 16.75 18.73 1.44
C GLU A 174 16.24 19.68 0.33
N LEU A 175 15.37 19.20 -0.57
CA LEU A 175 14.70 20.02 -1.58
C LEU A 175 13.74 21.03 -0.95
N LYS A 176 12.87 20.58 -0.03
CA LYS A 176 11.91 21.44 0.66
C LYS A 176 12.60 22.56 1.44
N ASN A 177 13.74 22.27 2.07
CA ASN A 177 14.53 23.28 2.77
C ASN A 177 15.19 24.29 1.81
N LYS A 178 15.61 23.87 0.61
CA LYS A 178 16.13 24.79 -0.41
C LYS A 178 15.07 25.73 -0.95
N GLU A 179 13.89 25.21 -1.31
CA GLU A 179 12.77 26.03 -1.78
C GLU A 179 12.32 27.05 -0.72
N LEU A 180 12.26 26.63 0.55
CA LEU A 180 11.93 27.51 1.67
C LEU A 180 12.97 28.63 1.84
N GLN A 181 14.26 28.31 1.67
CA GLN A 181 15.34 29.31 1.74
C GLN A 181 15.31 30.27 0.55
N GLU A 182 15.02 29.80 -0.67
CA GLU A 182 14.88 30.66 -1.84
C GLU A 182 13.67 31.59 -1.73
N PHE A 183 12.54 31.10 -1.22
CA PHE A 183 11.37 31.93 -0.92
C PHE A 183 11.70 33.02 0.10
N LEU A 184 12.32 32.67 1.23
CA LEU A 184 12.71 33.64 2.27
C LEU A 184 13.73 34.67 1.76
N ASN A 185 14.64 34.27 0.88
CA ASN A 185 15.62 35.17 0.26
C ASN A 185 15.01 36.05 -0.83
N GLY A 186 13.97 35.58 -1.52
CA GLY A 186 13.17 36.34 -2.48
C GLY A 186 12.33 37.43 -1.81
N VAL A 187 11.68 37.10 -0.69
CA VAL A 187 10.89 38.05 0.12
C VAL A 187 11.77 39.18 0.67
N ASN A 188 12.98 38.87 1.14
CA ASN A 188 13.94 39.89 1.62
C ASN A 188 14.48 40.83 0.52
N LYS A 189 14.30 40.50 -0.77
CA LYS A 189 14.69 41.37 -1.89
C LYS A 189 13.59 42.32 -2.34
N GLU A 190 12.33 42.03 -2.08
CA GLU A 190 11.20 42.92 -2.40
C GLU A 190 10.98 44.02 -1.34
N GLU A 191 11.57 43.88 -0.15
CA GLU A 191 11.52 44.88 0.94
C GLU A 191 12.71 45.87 0.96
N ARG A 192 13.55 45.92 -0.08
CA ARG A 192 14.65 46.91 -0.22
C ARG A 192 14.53 47.73 -1.50
#